data_AF-A0A6A3LYP6-F1
#
_entry.id   AF-A0A6A3LYP6-F1
#
_cell.length_a   1.000
_cell.length_b   1.000
_cell.length_c   1.000
_cell.angle_alpha   90.00
_cell.angle_beta   90.00
_cell.angle_gamma   90.00
#
_symmetry.space_group_name_H-M   'P 1'
#
loop_
_entity.id
_entity.type
_entity.pdbx_description
1 polymer ?
#
loop_
_entity_poly.entity_id
_entity_poly.type
_entity_poly.pdbx_seq_one_letter_code
_entity_poly.pdbx_strand_id
1 'polypeptide(L)'
;MSKNSDICRAFFSSMPDFYFNCKYCGAVRGQKASSGYGNPVSHVNGKRPGYEADYLAQASSMTGNLHSYGFPISSKTVLKYLAATTKAVEKAIAAVIPTDFGAMFDGWACFGEHYVAVIAVFWLNGVVHYTFSRRSSRCASEVQQEQKQIRKVQSVIH
;
A
#
# COMPACT_ATOMS: atom_id res chain seq x y z
N MET A 1 -15.31 14.28 -5.13
CA MET A 1 -14.90 14.49 -3.72
C MET A 1 -13.63 13.68 -3.46
N SER A 2 -12.61 14.32 -2.90
CA SER A 2 -11.39 13.63 -2.47
C SER A 2 -11.70 12.71 -1.28
N LYS A 3 -11.05 11.54 -1.22
CA LYS A 3 -11.26 10.64 -0.08
C LYS A 3 -10.57 11.24 1.15
N ASN A 4 -11.21 11.09 2.31
CA ASN A 4 -10.62 11.56 3.57
C ASN A 4 -9.24 10.93 3.86
N SER A 5 -9.00 9.71 3.38
CA SER A 5 -7.69 9.05 3.42
C SER A 5 -6.62 9.81 2.64
N ASP A 6 -6.96 10.32 1.46
CA ASP A 6 -6.04 11.04 0.57
C ASP A 6 -5.71 12.42 1.15
N ILE A 7 -6.72 13.10 1.70
CA ILE A 7 -6.54 14.32 2.48
C ILE A 7 -5.60 14.05 3.65
N CYS A 8 -5.83 12.99 4.43
CA CYS A 8 -4.95 12.67 5.56
C CYS A 8 -3.50 12.42 5.13
N ARG A 9 -3.29 11.71 4.01
CA ARG A 9 -1.95 11.45 3.46
C ARG A 9 -1.24 12.74 3.02
N ALA A 10 -2.00 13.71 2.50
CA ALA A 10 -1.46 15.01 2.09
C ALA A 10 -1.03 15.86 3.30
N PHE A 11 -1.90 16.01 4.31
CA PHE A 11 -1.70 16.97 5.41
C PHE A 11 -1.03 16.39 6.68
N PHE A 12 -0.91 15.06 6.80
CA PHE A 12 -0.31 14.41 7.97
C PHE A 12 0.83 13.46 7.58
N SER A 13 1.75 13.19 8.52
CA SER A 13 2.67 12.05 8.40
C SER A 13 2.16 10.89 9.25
N SER A 14 2.38 9.67 8.77
CA SER A 14 1.96 8.45 9.47
C SER A 14 2.85 8.22 10.68
N MET A 15 2.23 7.85 11.80
CA MET A 15 2.88 7.32 13.00
C MET A 15 2.43 5.85 13.20
N PRO A 16 3.08 5.10 14.10
CA PRO A 16 2.58 3.79 14.52
C PRO A 16 1.15 3.85 15.09
N ASP A 17 0.50 2.69 15.20
CA ASP A 17 -0.77 2.51 15.92
C ASP A 17 -1.90 3.47 15.49
N PHE A 18 -2.01 3.74 14.18
CA PHE A 18 -3.09 4.57 13.61
C PHE A 18 -3.07 6.03 14.06
N TYR A 19 -1.91 6.53 14.49
CA TYR A 19 -1.71 7.95 14.78
C TYR A 19 -1.13 8.71 13.58
N PHE A 20 -1.38 10.01 13.56
CA PHE A 20 -0.99 10.92 12.50
C PHE A 20 -0.53 12.24 13.09
N ASN A 21 0.62 12.74 12.67
CA ASN A 21 1.07 14.08 13.06
C ASN A 21 0.68 15.10 11.99
N CYS A 22 0.08 16.21 12.40
CA CYS A 22 -0.24 17.29 11.46
C CYS A 22 1.05 17.96 11.02
N LYS A 23 1.32 18.02 9.71
CA LYS A 23 2.57 18.62 9.16
C LYS A 23 2.69 20.12 9.46
N TYR A 24 1.58 20.79 9.78
CA TYR A 24 1.54 22.24 9.97
C TYR A 24 1.63 22.67 11.42
N CYS A 25 1.01 21.93 12.34
CA CYS A 25 0.95 22.31 13.75
C CYS A 25 1.53 21.25 14.70
N GLY A 26 2.01 20.12 14.18
CA GLY A 26 2.58 19.03 14.98
C GLY A 26 1.56 18.24 15.79
N ALA A 27 0.28 18.63 15.83
CA ALA A 27 -0.74 17.96 16.62
C ALA A 27 -0.92 16.50 16.18
N VAL A 28 -0.91 15.58 17.14
CA VAL A 28 -1.12 14.16 16.90
C VAL A 28 -2.61 13.83 16.97
N ARG A 29 -3.12 13.09 15.98
CA ARG A 29 -4.51 12.64 15.88
C ARG A 29 -4.54 11.15 15.61
N GLY A 30 -5.40 10.42 16.31
CA GLY A 30 -5.65 9.00 16.06
C GLY A 30 -6.81 8.78 15.08
N GLN A 31 -6.72 7.72 14.30
CA GLN A 31 -7.88 7.13 13.61
C GLN A 31 -8.80 6.51 14.66
N LYS A 32 -10.08 6.85 14.64
CA LYS A 32 -11.07 6.15 15.47
C LYS A 32 -11.71 5.03 14.64
N ALA A 33 -11.86 3.85 15.25
CA ALA A 33 -12.46 2.68 14.59
C ALA A 33 -13.84 2.96 13.96
N SER A 34 -14.63 3.87 14.54
CA SER A 34 -15.97 4.22 14.07
C SER A 34 -16.03 5.36 13.04
N SER A 35 -15.04 6.25 13.00
CA SER A 35 -15.06 7.45 12.14
C SER A 35 -14.01 7.43 11.03
N GLY A 36 -13.13 6.43 11.01
CA GLY A 36 -11.96 6.40 10.14
C GLY A 36 -11.15 7.71 10.25
N TYR A 37 -11.00 8.39 9.11
CA TYR A 37 -10.25 9.64 8.95
C TYR A 37 -11.00 10.93 9.33
N GLY A 38 -12.26 10.85 9.79
CA GLY A 38 -13.06 12.05 10.08
C GLY A 38 -12.43 12.98 11.12
N ASN A 39 -11.79 12.43 12.15
CA ASN A 39 -11.13 13.21 13.21
C ASN A 39 -9.93 14.04 12.67
N PRO A 40 -8.93 13.43 11.99
CA PRO A 40 -7.87 14.19 11.32
C PRO A 40 -8.38 15.23 10.31
N VAL A 41 -9.37 14.90 9.47
CA VAL A 41 -9.91 15.85 8.48
C VAL A 41 -10.62 17.03 9.16
N SER A 42 -11.40 16.78 10.21
CA SER A 42 -12.02 17.84 11.02
C SER A 42 -10.97 18.76 11.65
N HIS A 43 -9.86 18.21 12.12
CA HIS A 43 -8.74 19.00 12.62
C HIS A 43 -8.14 19.91 11.53
N VAL A 44 -7.93 19.40 10.31
CA VAL A 44 -7.45 20.22 9.18
C VAL A 44 -8.44 21.34 8.88
N ASN A 45 -9.74 21.05 8.82
CA ASN A 45 -10.75 22.07 8.56
C ASN A 45 -10.72 23.21 9.59
N GLY A 46 -10.52 22.88 10.87
CA GLY A 46 -10.42 23.89 11.94
C GLY A 46 -9.09 24.67 11.95
N LYS A 47 -8.00 24.10 11.45
CA LYS A 47 -6.68 24.76 11.40
C LYS A 47 -6.38 25.46 10.07
N ARG A 48 -6.99 25.01 8.98
CA ARG A 48 -6.88 25.53 7.62
C ARG A 48 -8.27 25.52 6.96
N PRO A 49 -9.11 26.54 7.22
CA PRO A 49 -10.34 26.71 6.47
C PRO A 49 -10.03 26.82 4.97
N GLY A 50 -10.73 26.07 4.12
CA GLY A 50 -10.47 26.06 2.68
C GLY A 50 -9.30 25.17 2.23
N TYR A 51 -8.80 24.28 3.10
CA TYR A 51 -7.75 23.30 2.75
C TYR A 51 -8.06 22.46 1.50
N GLU A 52 -9.32 22.36 1.09
CA GLU A 52 -9.71 21.65 -0.14
C GLU A 52 -9.08 22.28 -1.39
N ALA A 53 -8.98 23.61 -1.46
CA ALA A 53 -8.31 24.29 -2.56
C ALA A 53 -6.80 24.01 -2.56
N ASP A 54 -6.17 24.04 -1.38
CA ASP A 54 -4.77 23.67 -1.19
C ASP A 54 -4.52 22.21 -1.61
N TYR A 55 -5.41 21.31 -1.21
CA TYR A 55 -5.37 19.90 -1.58
C TYR A 55 -5.47 19.73 -3.10
N LEU A 56 -6.43 20.41 -3.74
CA LEU A 56 -6.61 20.33 -5.18
C LEU A 56 -5.39 20.87 -5.93
N ALA A 57 -4.85 22.02 -5.51
CA ALA A 57 -3.63 22.59 -6.08
C ALA A 57 -2.43 21.64 -5.93
N GLN A 58 -2.26 21.04 -4.75
CA GLN A 58 -1.22 20.05 -4.50
C GLN A 58 -1.44 18.76 -5.31
N ALA A 59 -2.67 18.26 -5.39
CA ALA A 59 -3.00 17.08 -6.17
C ALA A 59 -2.75 17.32 -7.67
N SER A 60 -3.05 18.52 -8.17
CA SER A 60 -2.73 18.96 -9.53
C SER A 60 -1.22 19.09 -9.77
N SER A 61 -0.43 19.53 -8.78
CA SER A 61 1.04 19.57 -8.91
C SER A 61 1.68 18.19 -8.83
N MET A 62 1.13 17.29 -8.00
CA MET A 62 1.55 15.89 -7.92
C MET A 62 1.15 15.08 -9.15
N THR A 63 0.14 15.53 -9.90
CA THR A 63 -0.19 15.02 -11.24
C THR A 63 0.59 15.72 -12.35
N GLY A 64 1.60 16.54 -11.99
CA GLY A 64 2.60 17.03 -12.93
C GLY A 64 3.10 15.88 -13.81
N ASN A 65 3.06 16.10 -15.12
CA ASN A 65 3.60 15.12 -16.05
C ASN A 65 5.09 14.88 -15.70
N LEU A 66 5.56 13.66 -15.87
CA LEU A 66 6.97 13.32 -15.65
C LEU A 66 7.93 14.26 -16.42
N HIS A 67 7.42 14.86 -17.50
CA HIS A 67 8.08 15.89 -18.30
C HIS A 67 8.45 17.15 -17.50
N SER A 68 7.65 17.58 -16.51
CA SER A 68 8.01 18.68 -15.61
C SER A 68 9.21 18.35 -14.72
N TYR A 69 9.50 17.06 -14.51
CA TYR A 69 10.67 16.58 -13.77
C TYR A 69 11.84 16.21 -14.70
N GLY A 70 11.80 16.64 -15.97
CA GLY A 70 12.85 16.40 -16.95
C GLY A 70 12.85 15.00 -17.56
N PHE A 71 11.82 14.19 -17.31
CA PHE A 71 11.71 12.87 -17.94
C PHE A 71 10.89 12.96 -19.24
N PRO A 72 11.46 12.56 -20.39
CA PRO A 72 10.81 12.72 -21.70
C PRO A 72 9.66 11.71 -21.96
N ILE A 73 9.08 11.10 -20.93
CA ILE A 73 8.09 10.02 -21.06
C ILE A 73 6.83 10.32 -20.24
N SER A 74 5.65 9.93 -20.75
CA SER A 74 4.39 10.15 -20.03
C SER A 74 4.23 9.21 -18.83
N SER A 75 3.48 9.63 -17.80
CA SER A 75 3.13 8.77 -16.66
C SER A 75 2.41 7.49 -17.09
N LYS A 76 1.57 7.56 -18.14
CA LYS A 76 0.90 6.40 -18.74
C LYS A 76 1.89 5.40 -19.31
N THR A 77 2.94 5.89 -19.98
CA THR A 77 4.02 5.06 -20.51
C THR A 77 4.80 4.39 -19.38
N VAL A 78 5.14 5.14 -18.33
CA VAL A 78 5.82 4.56 -17.14
C VAL A 78 4.98 3.45 -16.52
N LEU A 79 3.69 3.69 -16.27
CA LEU A 79 2.80 2.69 -15.71
C LEU A 79 2.70 1.43 -16.58
N LYS A 80 2.67 1.59 -17.91
CA LYS A 80 2.69 0.47 -18.86
C LYS A 80 3.96 -0.38 -18.71
N TYR A 81 5.13 0.26 -18.64
CA TYR A 81 6.39 -0.47 -18.47
C TYR A 81 6.50 -1.10 -17.09
N LEU A 82 6.11 -0.41 -16.02
CA LEU A 82 6.07 -1.00 -14.67
C LEU A 82 5.19 -2.25 -14.62
N ALA A 83 3.99 -2.19 -15.21
CA ALA A 83 3.11 -3.35 -15.28
C ALA A 83 3.72 -4.51 -16.10
N ALA A 84 4.36 -4.19 -17.24
CA ALA A 84 5.04 -5.17 -18.06
C ALA A 84 6.22 -5.83 -17.32
N THR A 85 7.03 -5.03 -16.62
CA THR A 85 8.15 -5.50 -15.80
C THR A 85 7.65 -6.38 -14.66
N THR A 86 6.61 -5.96 -13.92
CA THR A 86 6.00 -6.79 -12.86
C THR A 86 5.57 -8.14 -13.42
N LYS A 87 4.87 -8.17 -14.55
CA LYS A 87 4.44 -9.42 -15.19
C LYS A 87 5.62 -10.31 -15.61
N ALA A 88 6.68 -9.71 -16.14
CA ALA A 88 7.89 -10.46 -16.52
C ALA A 88 8.60 -11.05 -15.29
N VAL A 89 8.67 -10.29 -14.20
CA VAL A 89 9.23 -10.75 -12.92
C VAL A 89 8.37 -11.85 -12.30
N GLU A 90 7.05 -11.70 -12.28
CA GLU A 90 6.11 -12.74 -11.81
C GLU A 90 6.31 -14.05 -12.59
N LYS A 91 6.46 -13.96 -13.93
CA LYS A 91 6.73 -15.13 -14.77
C LYS A 91 8.07 -15.78 -14.46
N ALA A 92 9.12 -14.98 -14.25
CA ALA A 92 10.45 -15.49 -13.90
C ALA A 92 10.46 -16.17 -12.52
N ILE A 93 9.78 -15.57 -11.54
CA ILE A 93 9.62 -16.14 -10.20
C ILE A 93 8.84 -17.45 -10.27
N ALA A 94 7.73 -17.49 -11.01
CA ALA A 94 6.91 -18.70 -11.17
C ALA A 94 7.67 -19.86 -11.82
N ALA A 95 8.69 -19.58 -12.64
CA ALA A 95 9.54 -20.61 -13.25
C ALA A 95 10.57 -21.22 -12.29
N VAL A 96 10.86 -20.54 -11.16
CA VAL A 96 11.88 -20.95 -10.18
C VAL A 96 11.25 -21.55 -8.92
N ILE A 97 10.04 -21.13 -8.56
CA ILE A 97 9.33 -21.66 -7.39
C ILE A 97 8.99 -23.15 -7.64
N PRO A 98 9.46 -24.08 -6.79
CA PRO A 98 9.08 -25.49 -6.86
C PRO A 98 7.61 -25.70 -6.49
N THR A 99 7.07 -26.88 -6.83
CA THR A 99 5.70 -27.27 -6.43
C THR A 99 5.53 -27.29 -4.92
N ASP A 100 6.57 -27.68 -4.19
CA ASP A 100 6.60 -27.70 -2.73
C ASP A 100 7.30 -26.45 -2.20
N PHE A 101 6.51 -25.51 -1.67
CA PHE A 101 7.00 -24.29 -1.05
C PHE A 101 6.17 -23.93 0.18
N GLY A 102 6.79 -23.24 1.14
CA GLY A 102 6.12 -22.60 2.26
C GLY A 102 5.67 -21.17 1.91
N ALA A 103 4.63 -20.69 2.56
CA ALA A 103 4.21 -19.28 2.47
C ALA A 103 4.45 -18.58 3.81
N MET A 104 5.14 -17.45 3.78
CA MET A 104 5.35 -16.53 4.89
C MET A 104 4.52 -15.27 4.68
N PHE A 105 3.94 -14.75 5.77
CA PHE A 105 3.13 -13.54 5.76
C PHE A 105 3.81 -12.47 6.61
N ASP A 106 4.01 -11.29 6.03
CA ASP A 106 4.54 -10.12 6.73
C ASP A 106 3.51 -8.98 6.68
N GLY A 107 3.11 -8.50 7.86
CA GLY A 107 2.02 -7.55 8.02
C GLY A 107 2.53 -6.19 8.48
N TRP A 108 2.08 -5.12 7.83
CA TRP A 108 2.36 -3.75 8.27
C TRP A 108 1.12 -2.88 8.20
N ALA A 109 1.14 -1.77 8.94
CA ALA A 109 0.13 -0.72 8.82
C ALA A 109 0.79 0.55 8.29
N CYS A 110 0.11 1.25 7.37
CA CYS A 110 0.56 2.53 6.86
C CYS A 110 -0.63 3.43 6.59
N PHE A 111 -0.58 4.66 7.10
CA PHE A 111 -1.67 5.61 7.03
C PHE A 111 -3.03 5.09 7.49
N GLY A 112 -3.06 4.17 8.46
CA GLY A 112 -4.30 3.55 8.95
C GLY A 112 -4.94 2.53 8.00
N GLU A 113 -4.19 2.06 7.02
CA GLU A 113 -4.53 0.89 6.21
C GLU A 113 -3.62 -0.27 6.62
N HIS A 114 -4.17 -1.48 6.61
CA HIS A 114 -3.42 -2.71 6.83
C HIS A 114 -2.96 -3.30 5.50
N TYR A 115 -1.75 -3.85 5.54
CA TYR A 115 -1.12 -4.48 4.41
C TYR A 115 -0.54 -5.81 4.83
N VAL A 116 -0.59 -6.77 3.93
CA VAL A 116 0.08 -8.06 4.09
C VAL A 116 0.86 -8.37 2.82
N ALA A 117 2.13 -8.71 3.00
CA ALA A 117 2.98 -9.32 2.01
C ALA A 117 2.83 -10.83 2.08
N VAL A 118 2.73 -11.47 0.92
CA VAL A 118 2.86 -12.92 0.79
C VAL A 118 4.21 -13.22 0.17
N ILE A 119 5.00 -14.02 0.88
CA ILE A 119 6.37 -14.36 0.52
C ILE A 119 6.44 -15.88 0.37
N ALA A 120 6.86 -16.37 -0.80
CA ALA A 120 7.12 -17.79 -0.98
C ALA A 120 8.53 -18.12 -0.46
N VAL A 121 8.64 -19.23 0.28
CA VAL A 121 9.84 -19.72 0.94
C VAL A 121 10.08 -21.15 0.52
N PHE A 122 11.23 -21.46 -0.06
CA PHE A 122 11.53 -22.81 -0.55
C PHE A 122 13.02 -23.12 -0.52
N TRP A 123 13.35 -24.40 -0.57
CA TRP A 123 14.73 -24.86 -0.68
C TRP A 123 15.10 -25.07 -2.14
N LEU A 124 16.27 -24.57 -2.53
CA LEU A 124 16.85 -24.82 -3.84
C LEU A 124 18.36 -25.05 -3.67
N ASN A 125 18.86 -26.18 -4.15
CA ASN A 125 20.30 -26.53 -4.08
C ASN A 125 20.90 -26.42 -2.66
N GLY A 126 20.14 -26.77 -1.62
CA GLY A 126 20.59 -26.72 -0.22
C GLY A 126 20.58 -25.31 0.41
N VAL A 127 20.04 -24.30 -0.27
CA VAL A 127 19.90 -22.93 0.23
C VAL A 127 18.41 -22.55 0.33
N VAL A 128 18.05 -21.80 1.38
CA VAL A 128 16.69 -21.25 1.52
C VAL A 128 16.55 -20.00 0.67
N HIS A 129 15.51 -19.95 -0.15
CA HIS A 129 15.15 -18.80 -0.96
C HIS A 129 13.83 -18.18 -0.48
N TYR A 130 13.75 -16.85 -0.57
CA TYR A 130 12.57 -16.05 -0.26
C TYR A 130 12.22 -15.19 -1.47
N THR A 131 10.98 -15.25 -1.95
CA THR A 131 10.53 -14.44 -3.08
C THR A 131 9.20 -13.77 -2.81
N PHE A 132 9.11 -12.47 -3.13
CA PHE A 132 7.95 -11.65 -2.88
C PHE A 132 6.90 -11.86 -3.96
N SER A 133 5.73 -12.38 -3.59
CA SER A 133 4.67 -12.69 -4.54
C SER A 133 3.73 -11.51 -4.78
N ARG A 134 3.29 -10.81 -3.71
CA ARG A 134 2.30 -9.74 -3.85
C ARG A 134 2.18 -8.85 -2.61
N ARG A 135 1.84 -7.57 -2.84
CA ARG A 135 1.30 -6.64 -1.83
C ARG A 135 -0.22 -6.58 -1.96
N SER A 136 -0.95 -6.75 -0.86
CA SER A 136 -2.39 -6.52 -0.80
C SER A 136 -2.68 -5.37 0.16
N SER A 137 -3.29 -4.28 -0.32
CA SER A 137 -3.87 -3.23 0.52
C SER A 137 -5.31 -3.63 0.83
N ARG A 138 -5.57 -4.34 1.93
CA ARG A 138 -6.92 -4.86 2.21
C ARG A 138 -7.29 -4.77 3.68
N CYS A 139 -8.58 -4.57 3.89
CA CYS A 139 -9.21 -4.62 5.21
C CYS A 139 -8.98 -6.01 5.82
N ALA A 140 -8.77 -6.09 7.14
CA ALA A 140 -8.37 -7.30 7.86
C ALA A 140 -9.29 -8.52 7.61
N SER A 141 -10.55 -8.31 7.21
CA SER A 141 -11.53 -9.35 6.89
C SER A 141 -11.22 -10.12 5.60
N GLU A 142 -10.70 -9.47 4.56
CA GLU A 142 -10.39 -10.12 3.28
C GLU A 142 -9.10 -10.95 3.36
N VAL A 143 -8.18 -10.55 4.24
CA VAL A 143 -6.97 -11.33 4.58
C VAL A 143 -7.37 -12.71 5.09
N GLN A 144 -8.39 -12.84 5.95
CA GLN A 144 -8.83 -14.14 6.46
C GLN A 144 -9.45 -15.05 5.37
N GLN A 145 -10.05 -14.47 4.33
CA GLN A 145 -10.66 -15.22 3.23
C GLN A 145 -9.62 -15.75 2.23
N GLU A 146 -8.61 -14.95 1.89
CA GLU A 146 -7.47 -15.42 1.07
C GLU A 146 -6.61 -16.43 1.87
N GLN A 147 -6.43 -16.23 3.18
CA GLN A 147 -5.81 -17.24 4.07
C GLN A 147 -6.58 -18.57 4.06
N LYS A 148 -7.91 -18.54 4.06
CA LYS A 148 -8.74 -19.75 3.90
C LYS A 148 -8.56 -20.39 2.52
N GLN A 149 -8.47 -19.61 1.45
CA GLN A 149 -8.25 -20.14 0.09
C GLN A 149 -6.85 -20.74 -0.08
N ILE A 150 -5.81 -20.11 0.48
CA ILE A 150 -4.42 -20.59 0.40
C ILE A 150 -4.20 -21.80 1.33
N ARG A 151 -4.80 -21.83 2.54
CA ARG A 151 -4.84 -23.04 3.38
C ARG A 151 -5.52 -24.22 2.68
N LYS A 152 -6.48 -23.96 1.80
CA LYS A 152 -7.12 -24.97 0.95
C LYS A 152 -6.20 -25.51 -0.14
N VAL A 153 -5.20 -24.73 -0.56
CA VAL A 153 -4.12 -25.18 -1.46
C VAL A 153 -3.07 -25.96 -0.68
N GLN A 154 -2.73 -25.53 0.53
CA GLN A 154 -1.79 -26.24 1.41
C GLN A 154 -2.34 -27.57 1.96
N SER A 155 -3.67 -27.71 2.10
CA SER A 155 -4.30 -28.98 2.54
C SER A 155 -4.38 -30.06 1.44
N VAL A 156 -3.85 -29.78 0.26
CA VAL A 156 -3.69 -30.77 -0.83
C VAL A 156 -2.26 -31.34 -0.86
N ILE A 157 -1.35 -30.82 -0.02
CA ILE A 157 0.06 -31.25 0.09
C ILE A 157 0.26 -32.14 1.32
N HIS A 158 -0.74 -32.91 1.73
CA HIS A 158 -0.59 -34.05 2.65
C HIS A 158 -1.36 -35.24 2.11
#